data_AF-A0A4R6JWD0-F1
#
_entry.id   AF-A0A4R6JWD0-F1
#
_cell.length_a   1.000
_cell.length_b   1.000
_cell.length_c   1.000
_cell.angle_alpha   90.00
_cell.angle_beta   90.00
_cell.angle_gamma   90.00
#
_symmetry.space_group_name_H-M   'P 1'
#
loop_
_entity.id
_entity.type
_entity.pdbx_description
1 polymer ?
#
loop_
_entity_poly.entity_id
_entity_poly.type
_entity_poly.pdbx_seq_one_letter_code
_entity_poly.pdbx_strand_id
1 'polypeptide(L)'
;MLSLKRERTMYSVTASDRLDDALELAAPLNEGPPAPAVSGAWAAIESLLHHPGDKADPDADRAVAADRLAALVACSWPRAELTALSYRHRPAQPDDLSEALQRTRTNAQRCQLVAEALSKGVKPAVSSPGDVAACQRMARLLADPQKELSDVRVVFEAALRRLYRQRNIVAHGGTTAAVALDAALRTAAPLVGAGLDRLLHAALTLGIEPLDLAARAENSLALVGDPLGPPLTGLLD
;
A
#
# COMPACT_ATOMS: atom_id res chain seq x y z
N MET A 1 -10.30 -7.96 -3.59
CA MET A 1 -10.68 -6.54 -3.66
C MET A 1 -11.96 -6.27 -2.89
N LEU A 2 -11.87 -5.60 -1.74
CA LEU A 2 -13.02 -5.25 -0.89
C LEU A 2 -13.64 -3.88 -1.23
N SER A 3 -12.90 -3.01 -1.92
CA SER A 3 -13.30 -1.61 -2.20
C SER A 3 -14.42 -1.51 -3.26
N LEU A 4 -14.28 -2.21 -4.39
CA LEU A 4 -15.27 -2.25 -5.49
C LEU A 4 -16.66 -2.75 -5.07
N LYS A 5 -16.74 -3.69 -4.12
CA LYS A 5 -18.01 -4.24 -3.63
C LYS A 5 -18.74 -3.26 -2.68
N ARG A 6 -18.04 -2.24 -2.16
CA ARG A 6 -18.54 -1.37 -1.10
C ARG A 6 -19.08 -0.03 -1.61
N GLU A 7 -18.54 0.51 -2.70
CA GLU A 7 -18.78 1.91 -3.10
C GLU A 7 -19.87 2.13 -4.18
N ARG A 8 -20.47 1.09 -4.77
CA ARG A 8 -21.62 1.19 -5.72
C ARG A 8 -21.46 2.22 -6.86
N THR A 9 -20.24 2.56 -7.25
CA THR A 9 -19.94 3.57 -8.28
C THR A 9 -19.60 2.89 -9.60
N MET A 10 -20.63 2.48 -10.35
CA MET A 10 -20.47 1.92 -11.71
C MET A 10 -20.53 3.00 -12.82
N TYR A 11 -20.65 4.30 -12.49
CA TYR A 11 -20.90 5.35 -13.49
C TYR A 11 -20.20 6.70 -13.16
N SER A 12 -18.87 6.76 -13.28
CA SER A 12 -18.11 8.03 -13.31
C SER A 12 -17.03 7.96 -14.40
N VAL A 13 -17.29 8.53 -15.59
CA VAL A 13 -16.75 8.03 -16.88
C VAL A 13 -15.51 8.79 -17.40
N THR A 14 -14.57 9.24 -16.54
CA THR A 14 -13.33 9.88 -17.08
C THR A 14 -12.05 9.57 -16.29
N ALA A 15 -12.07 9.72 -14.95
CA ALA A 15 -10.95 9.25 -14.11
C ALA A 15 -11.01 7.74 -13.83
N SER A 16 -12.21 7.14 -13.95
CA SER A 16 -12.42 5.69 -13.78
C SER A 16 -11.74 4.91 -14.90
N ASP A 17 -11.81 5.37 -16.15
CA ASP A 17 -11.33 4.62 -17.31
C ASP A 17 -9.84 4.24 -17.21
N ARG A 18 -8.95 5.18 -16.84
CA ARG A 18 -7.50 4.88 -16.72
C ARG A 18 -7.19 3.93 -15.57
N LEU A 19 -7.93 4.04 -14.46
CA LEU A 19 -7.79 3.12 -13.33
C LEU A 19 -8.36 1.76 -13.67
N ASP A 20 -9.51 1.70 -14.31
CA ASP A 20 -10.16 0.47 -14.77
C ASP A 20 -9.27 -0.27 -15.77
N ASP A 21 -8.70 0.43 -16.76
CA ASP A 21 -7.71 -0.11 -17.69
C ASP A 21 -6.49 -0.68 -16.94
N ALA A 22 -5.98 0.03 -15.93
CA ALA A 22 -4.88 -0.46 -15.11
C ALA A 22 -5.26 -1.71 -14.29
N LEU A 23 -6.49 -1.79 -13.80
CA LEU A 23 -7.00 -2.99 -13.11
C LEU A 23 -7.13 -4.17 -14.07
N GLU A 24 -7.59 -3.94 -15.31
CA GLU A 24 -7.65 -4.96 -16.35
C GLU A 24 -6.25 -5.47 -16.72
N LEU A 25 -5.29 -4.57 -16.92
CA LEU A 25 -3.89 -4.92 -17.15
C LEU A 25 -3.30 -5.74 -16.00
N ALA A 26 -3.65 -5.41 -14.75
CA ALA A 26 -3.18 -6.12 -13.56
C ALA A 26 -3.91 -7.44 -13.27
N ALA A 27 -5.03 -7.74 -13.95
CA ALA A 27 -5.87 -8.90 -13.67
C ALA A 27 -5.11 -10.26 -13.62
N PRO A 28 -4.10 -10.52 -14.48
CA PRO A 28 -3.35 -11.77 -14.43
C PRO A 28 -2.53 -11.97 -13.15
N LEU A 29 -2.36 -10.95 -12.28
CA LEU A 29 -1.71 -11.11 -10.97
C LEU A 29 -2.40 -12.10 -10.03
N ASN A 30 -3.72 -12.29 -10.17
CA ASN A 30 -4.48 -13.13 -9.24
C ASN A 30 -4.28 -14.62 -9.52
N GLU A 31 -4.44 -15.03 -10.78
CA GLU A 31 -4.47 -16.45 -11.18
C GLU A 31 -3.87 -16.70 -12.58
N GLY A 32 -3.25 -15.67 -13.19
CA GLY A 32 -2.71 -15.75 -14.54
C GLY A 32 -1.30 -16.35 -14.61
N PRO A 33 -0.81 -16.69 -15.83
CA PRO A 33 0.55 -17.18 -15.99
C PRO A 33 1.59 -16.10 -15.59
N PRO A 34 2.77 -16.49 -15.06
CA PRO A 34 3.74 -15.54 -14.50
C PRO A 34 4.21 -14.43 -15.44
N ALA A 35 4.47 -14.74 -16.72
CA ALA A 35 4.94 -13.75 -17.68
C ALA A 35 3.89 -12.66 -17.98
N PRO A 36 2.63 -13.00 -18.36
CA PRO A 36 1.52 -12.04 -18.41
C PRO A 36 1.29 -11.28 -17.10
N ALA A 37 1.39 -11.94 -15.94
CA ALA A 37 1.22 -11.31 -14.63
C ALA A 37 2.24 -10.21 -14.38
N VAL A 38 3.53 -10.45 -14.64
CA VAL A 38 4.56 -9.43 -14.48
C VAL A 38 4.40 -8.29 -15.48
N SER A 39 4.19 -8.60 -16.76
CA SER A 39 4.04 -7.59 -17.80
C SER A 39 2.83 -6.70 -17.57
N GLY A 40 1.67 -7.30 -17.27
CA GLY A 40 0.43 -6.60 -17.00
C GLY A 40 0.49 -5.77 -15.72
N ALA A 41 1.03 -6.33 -14.63
CA ALA A 41 1.23 -5.59 -13.38
C ALA A 41 2.11 -4.36 -13.59
N TRP A 42 3.23 -4.50 -14.30
CA TRP A 42 4.09 -3.37 -14.54
C TRP A 42 3.44 -2.33 -15.46
N ALA A 43 2.74 -2.76 -16.51
CA ALA A 43 2.01 -1.86 -17.40
C ALA A 43 0.97 -1.03 -16.62
N ALA A 44 0.26 -1.63 -15.66
CA ALA A 44 -0.68 -0.93 -14.79
C ALA A 44 0.00 0.11 -13.87
N ILE A 45 1.14 -0.25 -13.28
CA ILE A 45 1.91 0.66 -12.42
C ILE A 45 2.40 1.86 -13.23
N GLU A 46 3.00 1.58 -14.39
CA GLU A 46 3.56 2.57 -15.28
C GLU A 46 2.48 3.49 -15.87
N SER A 47 1.34 2.91 -16.27
CA SER A 47 0.23 3.68 -16.82
C SER A 47 -0.36 4.64 -15.80
N LEU A 48 -0.22 4.43 -14.49
CA LEU A 48 -0.75 5.31 -13.45
C LEU A 48 0.30 6.27 -12.86
N LEU A 49 1.54 5.79 -12.68
CA LEU A 49 2.54 6.45 -11.84
C LEU A 49 3.77 6.94 -12.60
N HIS A 50 3.79 6.86 -13.91
CA HIS A 50 4.82 7.51 -14.74
C HIS A 50 4.30 8.85 -15.30
N HIS A 51 5.18 9.85 -15.33
CA HIS A 51 4.94 11.13 -15.98
C HIS A 51 5.92 11.32 -17.15
N PRO A 52 5.51 11.86 -18.31
CA PRO A 52 6.39 12.06 -19.46
C PRO A 52 7.63 12.92 -19.20
N GLY A 53 7.55 13.80 -18.18
CA GLY A 53 8.67 14.63 -17.72
C GLY A 53 9.62 13.93 -16.74
N ASP A 54 9.34 12.68 -16.35
CA ASP A 54 10.29 11.89 -15.58
C ASP A 54 11.51 11.62 -16.45
N LYS A 55 12.68 12.12 -16.02
CA LYS A 55 13.93 11.89 -16.73
C LYS A 55 14.20 10.38 -16.75
N ALA A 56 14.51 9.86 -17.93
CA ALA A 56 15.10 8.53 -18.02
C ALA A 56 16.45 8.58 -17.31
N ASP A 57 16.53 7.99 -16.12
CA ASP A 57 17.79 7.66 -15.48
C ASP A 57 18.47 6.61 -16.40
N PRO A 58 19.68 6.88 -16.93
CA PRO A 58 20.39 5.92 -17.76
C PRO A 58 20.59 4.56 -17.08
N ASP A 59 20.61 4.51 -15.74
CA ASP A 59 20.80 3.29 -14.95
C ASP A 59 19.48 2.73 -14.36
N ALA A 60 18.38 3.48 -14.39
CA ALA A 60 17.13 3.13 -13.70
C ALA A 60 15.85 3.45 -14.51
N ASP A 61 15.92 3.32 -15.83
CA ASP A 61 14.83 3.51 -16.81
C ASP A 61 13.43 3.21 -16.23
N ARG A 62 12.56 4.22 -16.16
CA ARG A 62 11.18 4.19 -15.62
C ARG A 62 10.97 3.55 -14.24
N ALA A 63 12.02 3.28 -13.46
CA ALA A 63 11.92 2.71 -12.12
C ALA A 63 11.23 3.65 -11.11
N VAL A 64 11.12 4.94 -11.42
CA VAL A 64 10.42 5.95 -10.60
C VAL A 64 8.99 5.54 -10.25
N ALA A 65 8.29 4.82 -11.14
CA ALA A 65 6.94 4.33 -10.86
C ALA A 65 6.93 3.28 -9.74
N ALA A 66 7.99 2.47 -9.62
CA ALA A 66 8.18 1.54 -8.51
C ALA A 66 8.36 2.29 -7.18
N ASP A 67 9.13 3.37 -7.19
CA ASP A 67 9.41 4.16 -5.99
C ASP A 67 8.15 4.88 -5.49
N ARG A 68 7.39 5.48 -6.41
CA ARG A 68 6.09 6.11 -6.10
C ARG A 68 5.09 5.11 -5.53
N LEU A 69 5.00 3.91 -6.10
CA LEU A 69 4.12 2.87 -5.57
C LEU A 69 4.61 2.37 -4.20
N ALA A 70 5.92 2.25 -3.99
CA ALA A 70 6.49 1.90 -2.69
C ALA A 70 6.13 2.94 -1.62
N ALA A 71 6.23 4.24 -1.94
CA ALA A 71 5.83 5.33 -1.05
C ALA A 71 4.33 5.24 -0.70
N LEU A 72 3.46 5.02 -1.69
CA LEU A 72 2.02 4.84 -1.47
C LEU A 72 1.70 3.67 -0.53
N VAL A 73 2.34 2.52 -0.75
CA VAL A 73 2.15 1.34 0.09
C VAL A 73 2.71 1.56 1.50
N ALA A 74 3.88 2.20 1.62
CA ALA A 74 4.47 2.57 2.91
C ALA A 74 3.55 3.50 3.71
N CYS A 75 2.97 4.53 3.08
CA CYS A 75 2.03 5.41 3.75
C CYS A 75 0.69 4.73 4.10
N SER A 76 0.28 3.71 3.33
CA SER A 76 -0.95 2.96 3.60
C SER A 76 -0.80 1.91 4.70
N TRP A 77 0.42 1.40 4.90
CA TRP A 77 0.72 0.30 5.81
C TRP A 77 0.30 0.54 7.27
N PRO A 78 0.58 1.70 7.90
CA PRO A 78 0.19 1.95 9.29
C PRO A 78 -1.32 1.84 9.48
N ARG A 79 -2.09 2.52 8.61
CA ARG A 79 -3.55 2.51 8.69
C ARG A 79 -4.12 1.12 8.46
N ALA A 80 -3.58 0.36 7.52
CA ALA A 80 -4.01 -1.00 7.23
C ALA A 80 -3.79 -1.94 8.43
N GLU A 81 -2.59 -1.95 9.00
CA GLU A 81 -2.25 -2.81 10.15
C GLU A 81 -3.03 -2.42 11.41
N LEU A 82 -3.06 -1.13 11.77
CA LEU A 82 -3.80 -0.66 12.94
C LEU A 82 -5.30 -0.94 12.84
N THR A 83 -5.87 -0.78 11.64
CA THR A 83 -7.27 -1.16 11.39
C THR A 83 -7.45 -2.66 11.56
N ALA A 84 -6.57 -3.49 11.02
CA ALA A 84 -6.66 -4.94 11.17
C ALA A 84 -6.57 -5.37 12.64
N LEU A 85 -5.60 -4.82 13.39
CA LEU A 85 -5.44 -5.06 14.83
C LEU A 85 -6.69 -4.67 15.62
N SER A 86 -7.38 -3.58 15.24
CA SER A 86 -8.62 -3.17 15.90
C SER A 86 -9.71 -4.27 15.85
N TYR A 87 -9.78 -5.04 14.77
CA TYR A 87 -10.77 -6.10 14.60
C TYR A 87 -10.34 -7.43 15.25
N ARG A 88 -9.03 -7.61 15.42
CA ARG A 88 -8.43 -8.80 16.05
C ARG A 88 -8.28 -8.67 17.56
N HIS A 89 -8.38 -7.46 18.08
CA HIS A 89 -8.45 -7.20 19.51
C HIS A 89 -9.70 -7.84 20.13
N ARG A 90 -9.49 -8.93 20.88
CA ARG A 90 -10.54 -9.76 21.49
C ARG A 90 -10.11 -10.16 22.91
N PRO A 91 -10.20 -9.25 23.89
CA PRO A 91 -9.89 -9.57 25.27
C PRO A 91 -10.93 -10.54 25.86
N ALA A 92 -10.54 -11.31 26.88
CA ALA A 92 -11.43 -12.28 27.53
C ALA A 92 -12.58 -11.60 28.31
N GLN A 93 -12.33 -10.39 28.83
CA GLN A 93 -13.32 -9.51 29.43
C GLN A 93 -13.26 -8.16 28.70
N PRO A 94 -14.38 -7.44 28.51
CA PRO A 94 -14.35 -6.11 27.91
C PRO A 94 -13.39 -5.18 28.67
N ASP A 95 -12.43 -4.61 27.94
CA ASP A 95 -11.56 -3.54 28.41
C ASP A 95 -11.93 -2.20 27.73
N ASP A 96 -11.33 -1.10 28.21
CA ASP A 96 -11.60 0.26 27.72
C ASP A 96 -11.43 0.39 26.20
N LEU A 97 -10.41 -0.27 25.64
CA LEU A 97 -10.14 -0.25 24.20
C LEU A 97 -11.24 -0.98 23.43
N SER A 98 -11.66 -2.16 23.88
CA SER A 98 -12.71 -2.95 23.27
C SER A 98 -14.07 -2.22 23.30
N GLU A 99 -14.38 -1.52 24.40
CA GLU A 99 -15.59 -0.70 24.50
C GLU A 99 -15.55 0.51 23.56
N ALA A 100 -14.43 1.23 23.50
CA ALA A 100 -14.24 2.35 22.59
C ALA A 100 -14.37 1.92 21.12
N LEU A 101 -13.77 0.76 20.78
CA LEU A 101 -13.85 0.19 19.44
C LEU A 101 -15.27 -0.26 19.05
N GLN A 102 -16.10 -0.69 20.01
CA GLN A 102 -17.50 -1.04 19.76
C GLN A 102 -18.36 0.18 19.44
N ARG A 103 -18.06 1.35 20.04
CA ARG A 103 -18.79 2.60 19.81
C ARG A 103 -18.38 3.31 18.51
N THR A 104 -17.24 2.91 17.95
CA THR A 104 -16.64 3.55 16.77
C THR A 104 -17.19 3.00 15.46
N ARG A 105 -17.50 3.89 14.50
CA ARG A 105 -18.14 3.52 13.22
C ARG A 105 -17.23 3.55 12.00
N THR A 106 -16.08 4.23 12.08
CA THR A 106 -15.18 4.41 10.94
C THR A 106 -13.82 3.76 11.18
N ASN A 107 -13.18 3.26 10.12
CA ASN A 107 -11.85 2.67 10.23
C ASN A 107 -10.78 3.72 10.62
N ALA A 108 -10.97 4.99 10.23
CA ALA A 108 -10.09 6.08 10.63
C ALA A 108 -10.02 6.20 12.16
N GLN A 109 -11.18 6.27 12.82
CA GLN A 109 -11.26 6.34 14.28
C GLN A 109 -10.77 5.06 14.96
N ARG A 110 -11.07 3.87 14.39
CA ARG A 110 -10.57 2.59 14.93
C ARG A 110 -9.04 2.53 14.92
N CYS A 111 -8.43 2.99 13.84
CA CYS A 111 -6.99 3.10 13.67
C CYS A 111 -6.38 4.03 14.73
N GLN A 112 -6.97 5.21 14.93
CA GLN A 112 -6.55 6.18 15.96
C GLN A 112 -6.59 5.58 17.38
N LEU A 113 -7.68 4.92 17.75
CA LEU A 113 -7.82 4.30 19.07
C LEU A 113 -6.74 3.25 19.35
N VAL A 114 -6.42 2.41 18.36
CA VAL A 114 -5.35 1.40 18.51
C VAL A 114 -3.97 2.06 18.57
N ALA A 115 -3.72 3.08 17.76
CA ALA A 115 -2.47 3.83 17.80
C ALA A 115 -2.24 4.51 19.16
N GLU A 116 -3.27 5.15 19.71
CA GLU A 116 -3.23 5.77 21.04
C GLU A 116 -3.01 4.74 22.15
N ALA A 117 -3.69 3.60 22.09
CA ALA A 117 -3.51 2.51 23.05
C ALA A 117 -2.06 2.00 23.04
N LEU A 118 -1.51 1.69 21.85
CA LEU A 118 -0.14 1.25 21.69
C LEU A 118 0.88 2.29 22.18
N SER A 119 0.66 3.57 21.89
CA SER A 119 1.54 4.66 22.34
C SER A 119 1.55 4.81 23.86
N LYS A 120 0.46 4.45 24.53
CA LYS A 120 0.35 4.39 26.01
C LYS A 120 0.85 3.06 26.60
N GLY A 121 1.40 2.16 25.78
CA GLY A 121 1.87 0.84 26.21
C GLY A 121 0.77 -0.21 26.41
N VAL A 122 -0.49 0.11 26.06
CA VAL A 122 -1.61 -0.84 26.10
C VAL A 122 -1.52 -1.75 24.87
N LYS A 123 -1.36 -3.05 25.12
CA LYS A 123 -1.22 -4.05 24.05
C LYS A 123 -2.59 -4.60 23.64
N PRO A 124 -2.97 -4.54 22.35
CA PRO A 124 -4.15 -5.23 21.87
C PRO A 124 -4.09 -6.73 22.21
N ALA A 125 -5.13 -7.23 22.87
CA ALA A 125 -5.36 -8.65 23.09
C ALA A 125 -5.56 -9.41 21.76
N VAL A 126 -4.48 -9.99 21.24
CA VAL A 126 -4.44 -10.78 20.00
C VAL A 126 -3.87 -12.17 20.27
N SER A 127 -4.25 -13.17 19.49
CA SER A 127 -3.92 -14.58 19.74
C SER A 127 -2.90 -15.17 18.76
N SER A 128 -2.80 -14.66 17.54
CA SER A 128 -1.90 -15.22 16.52
C SER A 128 -0.48 -14.63 16.64
N PRO A 129 0.58 -15.42 16.39
CA PRO A 129 1.96 -14.90 16.36
C PRO A 129 2.15 -13.74 15.36
N GLY A 130 1.44 -13.77 14.24
CA GLY A 130 1.48 -12.71 13.22
C GLY A 130 0.93 -11.39 13.74
N ASP A 131 -0.16 -11.42 14.52
CA ASP A 131 -0.74 -10.23 15.13
C ASP A 131 0.12 -9.68 16.25
N VAL A 132 0.76 -10.55 17.04
CA VAL A 132 1.73 -10.12 18.06
C VAL A 132 2.89 -9.39 17.40
N ALA A 133 3.42 -9.92 16.29
CA ALA A 133 4.46 -9.25 15.53
C ALA A 133 3.96 -7.93 14.91
N ALA A 134 2.71 -7.86 14.45
CA ALA A 134 2.10 -6.62 13.96
C ALA A 134 2.00 -5.55 15.06
N CYS A 135 1.54 -5.91 16.27
CA CYS A 135 1.54 -5.01 17.42
C CYS A 135 2.94 -4.47 17.73
N GLN A 136 3.97 -5.33 17.71
CA GLN A 136 5.35 -4.91 17.94
C GLN A 136 5.88 -3.97 16.85
N ARG A 137 5.58 -4.25 15.56
CA ARG A 137 5.93 -3.36 14.45
C ARG A 137 5.25 -2.01 14.60
N MET A 138 3.94 -1.98 14.89
CA MET A 138 3.20 -0.74 15.05
C MET A 138 3.65 0.06 16.27
N ALA A 139 4.01 -0.60 17.38
CA ALA A 139 4.58 0.09 18.54
C ALA A 139 5.93 0.75 18.23
N ARG A 140 6.82 0.07 17.48
CA ARG A 140 8.09 0.66 17.03
C ARG A 140 7.86 1.83 16.07
N LEU A 141 6.95 1.66 15.12
CA LEU A 141 6.57 2.70 14.17
C LEU A 141 6.01 3.95 14.88
N LEU A 142 5.20 3.79 15.92
CA LEU A 142 4.66 4.93 16.69
C LEU A 142 5.76 5.65 17.49
N ALA A 143 6.81 4.95 17.89
CA ALA A 143 7.95 5.53 18.61
C ALA A 143 8.94 6.26 17.70
N ASP A 144 9.18 5.74 16.48
CA ASP A 144 10.05 6.35 15.48
C ASP A 144 9.45 6.20 14.06
N PRO A 145 8.48 7.08 13.70
CA PRO A 145 7.77 6.99 12.43
C PRO A 145 8.68 7.12 11.21
N GLN A 146 9.62 8.07 11.24
CA GLN A 146 10.46 8.40 10.10
C GLN A 146 11.37 7.24 9.74
N LYS A 147 12.06 6.67 10.75
CA LYS A 147 12.96 5.53 10.53
C LYS A 147 12.20 4.30 10.04
N GLU A 148 11.12 3.91 10.72
CA GLU A 148 10.43 2.66 10.39
C GLU A 148 9.69 2.73 9.04
N LEU A 149 9.18 3.90 8.65
CA LEU A 149 8.60 4.09 7.31
C LEU A 149 9.67 4.13 6.22
N SER A 150 10.83 4.73 6.48
CA SER A 150 11.97 4.70 5.55
C SER A 150 12.45 3.26 5.32
N ASP A 151 12.63 2.49 6.40
CA ASP A 151 13.09 1.11 6.32
C ASP A 151 12.11 0.23 5.51
N VAL A 152 10.80 0.35 5.77
CA VAL A 152 9.81 -0.45 5.04
C VAL A 152 9.69 -0.02 3.57
N ARG A 153 9.81 1.28 3.28
CA ARG A 153 9.83 1.81 1.92
C ARG A 153 10.97 1.19 1.10
N VAL A 154 12.19 1.15 1.64
CA VAL A 154 13.35 0.54 0.94
C VAL A 154 13.08 -0.93 0.59
N VAL A 155 12.45 -1.68 1.49
CA VAL A 155 12.06 -3.07 1.22
C VAL A 155 11.04 -3.18 0.10
N PHE A 156 10.03 -2.30 0.08
CA PHE A 156 9.01 -2.26 -0.96
C PHE A 156 9.57 -1.83 -2.32
N GLU A 157 10.44 -0.82 -2.36
CA GLU A 157 11.17 -0.40 -3.56
C GLU A 157 11.97 -1.56 -4.13
N ALA A 158 12.72 -2.29 -3.30
CA ALA A 158 13.51 -3.43 -3.76
C ALA A 158 12.63 -4.52 -4.39
N ALA A 159 11.43 -4.78 -3.84
CA ALA A 159 10.47 -5.75 -4.40
C ALA A 159 9.89 -5.29 -5.73
N LEU A 160 9.48 -4.03 -5.84
CA LEU A 160 8.88 -3.48 -7.05
C LEU A 160 9.91 -3.27 -8.17
N ARG A 161 11.13 -2.87 -7.84
CA ARG A 161 12.24 -2.82 -8.81
C ARG A 161 12.64 -4.22 -9.29
N ARG A 162 12.50 -5.27 -8.47
CA ARG A 162 12.65 -6.67 -8.94
C ARG A 162 11.57 -7.04 -9.95
N LEU A 163 10.32 -6.63 -9.71
CA LEU A 163 9.22 -6.83 -10.67
C LEU A 163 9.54 -6.16 -12.01
N TYR A 164 9.98 -4.90 -11.99
CA TYR A 164 10.42 -4.18 -13.19
C TYR A 164 11.52 -4.93 -13.96
N ARG A 165 12.56 -5.40 -13.27
CA ARG A 165 13.63 -6.18 -13.91
C ARG A 165 13.11 -7.47 -14.55
N GLN A 166 12.19 -8.18 -13.88
CA GLN A 166 11.56 -9.36 -14.48
C GLN A 166 10.72 -9.00 -15.71
N ARG A 167 10.01 -7.87 -15.70
CA ARG A 167 9.29 -7.37 -16.90
C ARG A 167 10.26 -7.17 -18.06
N ASN A 168 11.42 -6.56 -17.83
CA ASN A 168 12.40 -6.34 -18.90
C ASN A 168 12.94 -7.65 -19.46
N ILE A 169 13.19 -8.66 -18.62
CA ILE A 169 13.63 -9.98 -19.07
C ILE A 169 12.55 -10.66 -19.92
N VAL A 170 11.29 -10.61 -19.50
CA VAL A 170 10.16 -11.19 -20.25
C VAL A 170 9.95 -10.45 -21.57
N ALA A 171 9.89 -9.12 -21.53
CA ALA A 171 9.56 -8.27 -22.68
C ALA A 171 10.68 -8.16 -23.72
N HIS A 172 11.94 -8.02 -23.29
CA HIS A 172 13.07 -7.83 -24.19
C HIS A 172 13.92 -9.09 -24.37
N GLY A 173 13.98 -9.95 -23.36
CA GLY A 173 14.70 -11.23 -23.44
C GLY A 173 13.87 -12.39 -23.95
N GLY A 174 12.56 -12.20 -24.21
CA GLY A 174 11.64 -13.25 -24.67
C GLY A 174 11.53 -14.45 -23.72
N THR A 175 12.06 -14.33 -22.51
CA THR A 175 12.22 -15.45 -21.58
C THR A 175 11.02 -15.51 -20.64
N THR A 176 10.09 -16.42 -20.91
CA THR A 176 8.84 -16.56 -20.17
C THR A 176 8.95 -17.48 -18.94
N ALA A 177 10.10 -18.12 -18.72
CA ALA A 177 10.37 -19.06 -17.63
C ALA A 177 11.61 -18.66 -16.80
N ALA A 178 11.78 -17.37 -16.53
CA ALA A 178 12.90 -16.90 -15.71
C ALA A 178 12.80 -17.48 -14.28
N VAL A 179 13.89 -18.05 -13.77
CA VAL A 179 13.95 -18.74 -12.45
C VAL A 179 13.46 -17.85 -11.30
N ALA A 180 13.64 -16.53 -11.41
CA ALA A 180 13.26 -15.56 -10.39
C ALA A 180 11.83 -15.00 -10.54
N LEU A 181 11.10 -15.38 -11.59
CA LEU A 181 9.83 -14.75 -11.96
C LEU A 181 8.75 -14.97 -10.89
N ASP A 182 8.54 -16.23 -10.50
CA ASP A 182 7.55 -16.57 -9.46
C ASP A 182 7.92 -15.99 -8.10
N ALA A 183 9.22 -15.94 -7.79
CA ALA A 183 9.69 -15.36 -6.54
C ALA A 183 9.45 -13.84 -6.50
N ALA A 184 9.72 -13.14 -7.61
CA ALA A 184 9.43 -11.72 -7.72
C ALA A 184 7.92 -11.46 -7.58
N LEU A 185 7.08 -12.20 -8.28
CA LEU A 185 5.62 -12.09 -8.21
C LEU A 185 5.08 -12.33 -6.80
N ARG A 186 5.50 -13.40 -6.13
CA ARG A 186 5.06 -13.69 -4.75
C ARG A 186 5.31 -12.53 -3.78
N THR A 187 6.39 -11.77 -3.99
CA THR A 187 6.72 -10.62 -3.14
C THR A 187 6.06 -9.31 -3.60
N ALA A 188 5.95 -9.09 -4.91
CA ALA A 188 5.47 -7.82 -5.45
C ALA A 188 3.95 -7.77 -5.60
N ALA A 189 3.28 -8.88 -5.94
CA ALA A 189 1.84 -8.89 -6.22
C ALA A 189 0.98 -8.34 -5.06
N PRO A 190 1.23 -8.68 -3.78
CA PRO A 190 0.50 -8.06 -2.67
C PRO A 190 0.72 -6.54 -2.57
N LEU A 191 1.93 -6.05 -2.87
CA LEU A 191 2.25 -4.62 -2.85
C LEU A 191 1.55 -3.89 -3.99
N VAL A 192 1.54 -4.48 -5.19
CA VAL A 192 0.81 -3.94 -6.35
C VAL A 192 -0.67 -3.87 -6.04
N GLY A 193 -1.26 -4.95 -5.52
CA GLY A 193 -2.66 -4.97 -5.10
C GLY A 193 -2.99 -3.90 -4.06
N ALA A 194 -2.13 -3.73 -3.04
CA ALA A 194 -2.32 -2.71 -2.00
C ALA A 194 -2.23 -1.27 -2.57
N GLY A 195 -1.27 -1.02 -3.46
CA GLY A 195 -1.11 0.29 -4.08
C GLY A 195 -2.25 0.63 -5.04
N LEU A 196 -2.69 -0.32 -5.87
CA LEU A 196 -3.85 -0.14 -6.75
C LEU A 196 -5.15 0.08 -5.96
N ASP A 197 -5.37 -0.66 -4.87
CA ASP A 197 -6.53 -0.47 -3.99
C ASP A 197 -6.52 0.95 -3.36
N ARG A 198 -5.35 1.45 -2.96
CA ARG A 198 -5.24 2.82 -2.42
C ARG A 198 -5.48 3.88 -3.49
N LEU A 199 -4.94 3.72 -4.69
CA LEU A 199 -5.15 4.63 -5.81
C LEU A 199 -6.62 4.70 -6.19
N LEU A 200 -7.28 3.56 -6.32
CA LEU A 200 -8.71 3.46 -6.59
C LEU A 200 -9.53 4.13 -5.49
N HIS A 201 -9.21 3.86 -4.22
CA HIS A 201 -9.91 4.49 -3.10
C HIS A 201 -9.77 6.00 -3.11
N ALA A 202 -8.58 6.54 -3.36
CA ALA A 202 -8.36 7.99 -3.43
C ALA A 202 -9.10 8.64 -4.60
N ALA A 203 -9.10 8.02 -5.78
CA ALA A 203 -9.86 8.52 -6.91
C ALA A 203 -11.38 8.54 -6.63
N LEU A 204 -11.91 7.45 -6.09
CA LEU A 204 -13.36 7.32 -5.83
C LEU A 204 -13.86 8.17 -4.66
N THR A 205 -13.07 8.33 -3.61
CA THR A 205 -13.53 8.99 -2.37
C THR A 205 -13.01 10.40 -2.18
N LEU A 206 -11.84 10.72 -2.74
CA LEU A 206 -11.18 12.02 -2.59
C LEU A 206 -11.07 12.79 -3.91
N GLY A 207 -11.32 12.15 -5.06
CA GLY A 207 -11.14 12.77 -6.38
C GLY A 207 -9.68 13.14 -6.68
N ILE A 208 -8.73 12.40 -6.11
CA ILE A 208 -7.29 12.66 -6.27
C ILE A 208 -6.73 11.77 -7.38
N GLU A 209 -6.00 12.38 -8.32
CA GLU A 209 -5.30 11.68 -9.39
C GLU A 209 -4.10 10.86 -8.89
N PRO A 210 -3.72 9.76 -9.55
CA PRO A 210 -2.64 8.88 -9.10
C PRO A 210 -1.30 9.57 -8.82
N LEU A 211 -0.86 10.47 -9.70
CA LEU A 211 0.40 11.18 -9.56
C LEU A 211 0.36 12.21 -8.40
N ASP A 212 -0.78 12.85 -8.17
CA ASP A 212 -0.96 13.77 -7.04
C ASP A 212 -0.94 13.03 -5.71
N LEU A 213 -1.55 11.83 -5.66
CA LEU A 213 -1.48 10.98 -4.47
C LEU A 213 -0.05 10.50 -4.21
N ALA A 214 0.70 10.16 -5.26
CA ALA A 214 2.11 9.79 -5.13
C ALA A 214 2.97 10.95 -4.61
N ALA A 215 2.76 12.17 -5.12
CA ALA A 215 3.43 13.37 -4.61
C ALA A 215 3.07 13.65 -3.14
N ARG A 216 1.79 13.44 -2.75
CA ARG A 216 1.37 13.50 -1.35
C ARG A 216 2.08 12.48 -0.50
N ALA A 217 2.21 11.23 -0.96
CA ALA A 217 2.91 10.18 -0.23
C ALA A 217 4.37 10.55 0.06
N GLU A 218 5.09 11.07 -0.94
CA GLU A 218 6.47 11.54 -0.79
C GLU A 218 6.56 12.66 0.26
N ASN A 219 5.70 13.67 0.17
CA ASN A 219 5.64 14.77 1.14
C ASN A 219 5.33 14.25 2.55
N SER A 220 4.39 13.31 2.68
CA SER A 220 4.01 12.73 3.96
C SER A 220 5.15 11.94 4.60
N LEU A 221 5.91 11.18 3.82
CA LEU A 221 7.10 10.47 4.32
C LEU A 221 8.22 11.44 4.74
N ALA A 222 8.38 12.55 4.04
CA ALA A 222 9.36 13.57 4.39
C ALA A 222 9.01 14.31 5.69
N LEU A 223 7.72 14.48 5.98
CA LEU A 223 7.22 15.29 7.09
C LEU A 223 6.69 14.48 8.29
N VAL A 224 6.60 13.16 8.18
CA VAL A 224 6.05 12.32 9.27
C VAL A 224 6.91 12.47 10.54
N GLY A 225 6.22 12.70 11.67
CA GLY A 225 6.87 12.96 12.96
C GLY A 225 7.17 14.44 13.23
N ASP A 226 7.04 15.32 12.23
CA ASP A 226 7.03 16.77 12.45
C ASP A 226 5.72 17.20 13.15
N PRO A 227 5.74 18.16 14.10
CA PRO A 227 4.53 18.67 14.76
C PRO A 227 3.46 19.22 13.80
N LEU A 228 3.87 19.71 12.62
CA LEU A 228 2.99 20.20 11.55
C LEU A 228 2.84 19.18 10.40
N GLY A 229 3.47 18.01 10.54
CA GLY A 229 3.38 16.92 9.59
C GLY A 229 2.06 16.14 9.68
N PRO A 230 1.79 15.25 8.72
CA PRO A 230 0.58 14.43 8.74
C PRO A 230 0.62 13.41 9.89
N PRO A 231 -0.54 13.11 10.50
CA PRO A 231 -0.62 12.05 11.50
C PRO A 231 -0.36 10.69 10.85
N LEU A 232 0.31 9.79 11.58
CA LEU A 232 0.65 8.45 11.10
C LEU A 232 -0.57 7.64 10.60
N THR A 233 -1.73 7.86 11.20
CA THR A 233 -2.98 7.16 10.85
C THR A 233 -3.66 7.69 9.58
N GLY A 234 -3.16 8.79 9.01
CA GLY A 234 -3.76 9.55 7.91
C GLY A 234 -2.74 10.13 6.92
N LEU A 235 -1.65 9.41 6.64
CA LEU A 235 -0.56 9.88 5.76
C LEU A 235 -1.00 10.18 4.31
N LEU A 236 -2.16 9.70 3.87
CA LEU A 236 -2.67 9.87 2.50
C LEU A 236 -4.08 10.47 2.47
N ASP A 237 -4.61 10.90 3.61
CA ASP A 237 -5.94 11.50 3.69
C ASP A 237 -5.90 12.97 3.28
#